data_AF-A0A252D9D6-F1
#
_entry.id   AF-A0A252D9D6-F1
#
_cell.length_a   1.000
_cell.length_b   1.000
_cell.length_c   1.000
_cell.angle_alpha   90.00
_cell.angle_beta   90.00
_cell.angle_gamma   90.00
#
_symmetry.space_group_name_H-M   'P 1'
#
loop_
_entity.id
_entity.type
_entity.pdbx_description
1 polymer ?
#
loop_
_entity_poly.entity_id
_entity_poly.type
_entity_poly.pdbx_seq_one_letter_code
_entity_poly.pdbx_strand_id
1 'polypeptide(L)'
;MPRKKKSSSLLEKTEQRKIGFQTIDPNLNFGDSISLQHLTELTGQLREELYQYNRLLNSLDSAKDNIETLEKTIRETLERLVSGVVLKYGKDSREYELTGGVRKSDRIRKATITRLKSTADSKADATE
;
A
#
# COMPACT_ATOMS: atom_id res chain seq x y z
N MET A 1 4.36 4.10 0.89
CA MET A 1 5.35 4.83 0.07
C MET A 1 4.75 5.11 -1.29
N PRO A 2 4.88 6.34 -1.81
CA PRO A 2 4.31 6.72 -3.10
C PRO A 2 4.96 5.92 -4.23
N ARG A 3 4.16 5.51 -5.22
CA ARG A 3 4.66 4.73 -6.36
C ARG A 3 5.51 5.61 -7.27
N LYS A 4 6.51 5.01 -7.92
CA LYS A 4 7.35 5.74 -8.88
C LYS A 4 6.53 6.12 -10.11
N LYS A 5 6.57 7.39 -10.50
CA LYS A 5 5.95 7.90 -11.73
C LYS A 5 6.65 7.36 -12.96
N LYS A 6 5.91 7.17 -14.05
CA LYS A 6 6.43 6.73 -15.34
C LYS A 6 7.08 7.91 -16.07
N SER A 7 8.32 7.74 -16.48
CA SER A 7 9.05 8.64 -17.37
C SER A 7 9.45 7.90 -18.65
N SER A 8 9.70 8.64 -19.73
CA SER A 8 10.11 8.08 -21.02
C SER A 8 11.40 8.73 -21.48
N SER A 9 12.47 7.94 -21.62
CA SER A 9 13.74 8.40 -22.19
C SER A 9 13.64 8.66 -23.70
N LEU A 10 12.67 8.04 -24.36
CA LEU A 10 12.40 8.27 -25.77
C LEU A 10 11.87 9.69 -26.00
N LEU A 11 11.05 10.22 -25.08
CA LEU A 11 10.56 11.59 -25.16
C LEU A 11 11.71 12.59 -25.19
N GLU A 12 12.63 12.47 -24.24
CA GLU A 12 13.82 13.33 -24.12
C GLU A 12 14.69 13.28 -25.37
N LYS A 13 14.95 12.07 -25.89
CA LYS A 13 15.70 11.89 -27.14
C LYS A 13 15.02 12.52 -28.34
N THR A 14 13.69 12.41 -28.43
CA THR A 14 12.91 12.98 -29.53
C THR A 14 12.94 14.51 -29.49
N GLU A 15 12.86 15.12 -28.31
CA GLU A 15 12.97 16.57 -28.14
C GLU A 15 14.35 17.10 -28.57
N GLN A 16 15.43 16.42 -28.16
CA GLN A 16 16.79 16.77 -28.59
C GLN A 16 16.95 16.68 -30.11
N ARG A 17 16.43 15.62 -30.73
CA ARG A 17 16.48 15.45 -32.20
C ARG A 17 15.63 16.47 -32.94
N LYS A 18 14.47 16.84 -32.38
CA LYS A 18 13.57 17.86 -32.96
C LYS A 18 14.28 19.21 -33.12
N ILE A 19 15.10 19.62 -32.15
CA ILE A 19 15.91 20.85 -32.24
C ILE A 19 16.88 20.77 -33.43
N GLY A 20 17.53 19.61 -33.62
CA GLY A 20 18.38 19.36 -34.78
C GLY A 20 17.62 19.49 -36.10
N PHE A 21 16.44 18.88 -36.22
CA PHE A 21 15.62 18.97 -37.43
C PHE A 21 15.17 20.40 -37.73
N GLN A 22 14.75 21.15 -36.71
CA GLN A 22 14.37 22.57 -36.84
C GLN A 22 15.51 23.47 -37.31
N THR A 23 16.76 23.09 -37.01
CA THR A 23 17.95 23.84 -37.44
C THR A 23 18.25 23.61 -38.92
N ILE A 24 17.90 22.43 -39.45
CA ILE A 24 18.07 22.09 -40.86
C ILE A 24 16.98 22.77 -41.69
N ASP A 25 15.71 22.53 -41.34
CA ASP A 25 14.55 23.15 -41.99
C ASP A 25 13.39 23.23 -40.98
N PRO A 26 12.89 24.44 -40.66
CA PRO A 26 11.73 24.61 -39.78
C PRO A 26 10.46 23.90 -40.26
N ASN A 27 10.31 23.68 -41.57
CA ASN A 27 9.12 23.09 -42.19
C ASN A 27 9.41 21.74 -42.86
N LEU A 28 10.34 20.96 -42.29
CA LEU A 28 10.77 19.67 -42.82
C LEU A 28 9.58 18.70 -43.03
N ASN A 29 9.28 18.41 -44.30
CA ASN A 29 8.18 17.56 -44.72
C ASN A 29 8.62 16.62 -45.85
N PHE A 30 8.55 15.31 -45.60
CA PHE A 30 8.85 14.26 -46.57
C PHE A 30 7.60 13.49 -47.02
N GLY A 31 6.39 14.02 -46.75
CA GLY A 31 5.09 13.40 -46.98
C GLY A 31 4.27 13.28 -45.69
N ASP A 32 2.95 13.04 -45.83
CA ASP A 32 1.94 13.16 -44.75
C ASP A 32 2.34 12.51 -43.41
N SER A 33 3.00 11.35 -43.42
CA SER A 33 3.40 10.60 -42.21
C SER A 33 4.84 10.84 -41.74
N ILE A 34 5.67 11.48 -42.57
CA ILE A 34 7.10 11.72 -42.33
C ILE A 34 7.35 13.23 -42.34
N SER A 35 6.67 13.92 -41.43
CA SER A 35 6.79 15.37 -41.25
C SER A 35 7.20 15.71 -39.83
N LEU A 36 7.87 16.85 -39.66
CA LEU A 36 8.17 17.39 -38.34
C LEU A 36 6.89 17.61 -37.53
N GLN A 37 5.82 18.09 -38.19
CA GLN A 37 4.50 18.31 -37.60
C GLN A 37 3.91 17.01 -37.01
N HIS A 38 3.89 15.94 -37.79
CA HIS A 38 3.40 14.64 -37.33
C HIS A 38 4.20 14.11 -36.13
N LEU A 39 5.54 14.28 -36.13
CA LEU A 39 6.37 13.95 -34.97
C LEU A 39 5.99 14.79 -33.73
N THR A 40 5.70 16.09 -33.91
CA THR A 40 5.27 16.93 -32.79
C THR A 40 3.93 16.52 -32.21
N GLU A 41 2.98 16.12 -33.06
CA GLU A 41 1.67 15.61 -32.63
C GLU A 41 1.81 14.33 -31.82
N LEU A 42 2.55 13.34 -32.34
CA LEU A 42 2.83 12.09 -31.62
C LEU A 42 3.55 12.33 -30.29
N THR A 43 4.49 13.28 -30.26
CA THR A 43 5.20 13.64 -29.02
C THR A 43 4.23 14.29 -28.01
N GLY A 44 3.29 15.10 -28.48
CA GLY A 44 2.22 15.68 -27.66
C GLY A 44 1.32 14.60 -27.06
N GLN A 45 0.81 13.70 -27.90
CA GLN A 45 -0.02 12.57 -27.47
C GLN A 45 0.68 11.70 -26.42
N LEU A 46 1.96 11.37 -26.64
CA LEU A 46 2.74 10.60 -25.66
C LEU A 46 2.89 11.32 -24.32
N ARG A 47 3.07 12.66 -24.32
CA ARG A 47 3.14 13.45 -23.08
C ARG A 47 1.81 13.45 -22.33
N GLU A 48 0.70 13.61 -23.05
CA GLU A 48 -0.63 13.59 -22.47
C GLU A 48 -0.95 12.24 -21.82
N GLU A 49 -0.68 11.13 -22.52
CA GLU A 49 -0.86 9.78 -21.99
C GLU A 49 0.00 9.52 -20.74
N LEU A 50 1.27 9.95 -20.74
CA LEU A 50 2.13 9.85 -19.56
C LEU A 50 1.62 10.70 -18.39
N TYR A 51 1.11 11.90 -18.67
CA TYR A 51 0.52 12.77 -17.67
C TYR A 51 -0.74 12.15 -17.06
N GLN A 52 -1.66 11.64 -17.89
CA GLN A 52 -2.87 10.97 -17.45
C GLN A 52 -2.54 9.73 -16.60
N TYR A 53 -1.62 8.88 -17.04
CA TYR A 53 -1.17 7.72 -16.28
C TYR A 53 -0.64 8.12 -14.90
N ASN A 54 0.25 9.12 -14.85
CA ASN A 54 0.83 9.58 -13.58
C ASN A 54 -0.21 10.25 -12.66
N ARG A 55 -1.24 10.90 -13.23
CA ARG A 55 -2.37 11.44 -12.48
C ARG A 55 -3.20 10.33 -11.84
N LEU A 56 -3.52 9.27 -12.60
CA LEU A 56 -4.22 8.10 -12.08
C LEU A 56 -3.44 7.42 -10.96
N LEU A 57 -2.11 7.32 -11.12
CA LEU A 57 -1.23 6.76 -10.10
C LEU A 57 -1.28 7.56 -8.78
N ASN A 58 -1.28 8.90 -8.84
CA ASN A 58 -1.47 9.73 -7.64
C ASN A 58 -2.87 9.50 -7.01
N SER A 59 -3.93 9.44 -7.84
CA SER A 59 -5.29 9.19 -7.35
C SER A 59 -5.41 7.83 -6.64
N LEU A 60 -4.72 6.83 -7.16
CA LEU A 60 -4.69 5.49 -6.58
C LEU A 60 -3.94 5.45 -5.24
N ASP A 61 -2.82 6.18 -5.14
CA ASP A 61 -2.10 6.33 -3.89
C ASP A 61 -2.95 7.05 -2.84
N SER A 62 -3.68 8.12 -3.21
CA SER A 62 -4.62 8.78 -2.31
C SER A 62 -5.77 7.87 -1.86
N ALA A 63 -6.32 7.06 -2.76
CA ALA A 63 -7.36 6.09 -2.40
C ALA A 63 -6.84 5.06 -1.40
N LYS A 64 -5.60 4.60 -1.57
CA LYS A 64 -4.95 3.68 -0.63
C LYS A 64 -4.75 4.33 0.75
N ASP A 65 -4.26 5.56 0.82
CA ASP A 65 -4.07 6.28 2.08
C ASP A 65 -5.42 6.46 2.82
N ASN A 66 -6.51 6.72 2.09
CA ASN A 66 -7.85 6.80 2.66
C ASN A 66 -8.32 5.46 3.27
N ILE A 67 -7.99 4.34 2.63
CA ILE A 67 -8.30 3.01 3.18
C ILE A 67 -7.50 2.77 4.46
N GLU A 68 -6.18 3.01 4.44
CA GLU A 68 -5.32 2.78 5.60
C GLU A 68 -5.73 3.65 6.81
N THR A 69 -6.11 4.91 6.56
CA THR A 69 -6.60 5.80 7.62
C THR A 69 -7.93 5.33 8.18
N LEU A 70 -8.89 4.92 7.34
CA LEU A 70 -10.17 4.37 7.80
C LEU A 70 -9.97 3.08 8.60
N GLU A 71 -9.14 2.14 8.13
CA GLU A 71 -8.81 0.92 8.85
C GLU A 71 -8.22 1.21 10.23
N LYS A 72 -7.35 2.22 10.34
CA LYS A 72 -6.78 2.65 11.62
C LYS A 72 -7.87 3.19 12.55
N THR A 73 -8.76 4.05 12.06
CA THR A 73 -9.86 4.58 12.88
C THR A 73 -10.82 3.47 13.35
N ILE A 74 -11.13 2.51 12.48
CA ILE A 74 -11.94 1.34 12.83
C ILE A 74 -11.26 0.53 13.93
N ARG A 75 -9.94 0.28 13.82
CA ARG A 75 -9.19 -0.43 14.85
C ARG A 75 -9.24 0.27 16.21
N GLU A 76 -8.99 1.58 16.23
CA GLU A 76 -9.04 2.38 17.47
C GLU A 76 -10.45 2.39 18.10
N THR A 77 -11.50 2.48 17.28
CA THR A 77 -12.88 2.45 17.78
C THR A 77 -13.27 1.06 18.31
N LEU A 78 -12.86 -0.02 17.63
CA LEU A 78 -13.05 -1.38 18.11
C LEU A 78 -12.37 -1.61 19.46
N GLU A 79 -11.11 -1.19 19.61
CA GLU A 79 -10.39 -1.28 20.89
C GLU A 79 -11.09 -0.52 22.01
N ARG A 80 -11.62 0.66 21.71
CA ARG A 80 -12.43 1.45 22.65
C ARG A 80 -13.73 0.76 23.03
N LEU A 81 -14.44 0.16 22.08
CA LEU A 81 -15.69 -0.57 22.35
C LEU A 81 -15.43 -1.80 23.23
N VAL A 82 -14.41 -2.60 22.90
CA VAL A 82 -14.00 -3.74 23.73
C VAL A 82 -13.61 -3.29 25.14
N SER A 83 -12.88 -2.17 25.25
CA SER A 83 -12.55 -1.57 26.56
C SER A 83 -13.80 -1.11 27.31
N GLY A 84 -14.82 -0.60 26.62
CA GLY A 84 -16.12 -0.27 27.20
C GLY A 84 -16.89 -1.49 27.70
N VAL A 85 -16.84 -2.61 26.97
CA VAL A 85 -17.41 -3.90 27.42
C VAL A 85 -16.71 -4.37 28.68
N VAL A 86 -15.38 -4.29 28.72
CA VAL A 86 -14.59 -4.59 29.91
C VAL A 86 -14.97 -3.69 31.09
N LEU A 87 -15.20 -2.39 30.84
CA LEU A 87 -15.59 -1.45 31.88
C LEU A 87 -16.97 -1.78 32.47
N LYS A 88 -17.94 -2.20 31.64
CA LYS A 88 -19.31 -2.49 32.07
C LYS A 88 -19.49 -3.87 32.68
N TYR A 89 -18.96 -4.92 32.04
CA TYR A 89 -19.21 -6.31 32.41
C TYR A 89 -18.02 -6.97 33.11
N GLY A 90 -16.82 -6.38 33.00
CA GLY A 90 -15.60 -6.90 33.61
C GLY A 90 -14.80 -7.82 32.67
N LYS A 91 -13.51 -8.01 33.01
CA LYS A 91 -12.54 -8.80 32.22
C LYS A 91 -12.74 -10.32 32.29
N ASP A 92 -13.64 -10.79 33.15
CA ASP A 92 -13.92 -12.23 33.35
C ASP A 92 -15.32 -12.63 32.86
N SER A 93 -16.00 -11.69 32.21
CA SER A 93 -17.36 -11.85 31.74
C SER A 93 -17.43 -12.62 30.43
N ARG A 94 -18.59 -13.25 30.18
CA ARG A 94 -18.86 -13.95 28.92
C ARG A 94 -18.94 -12.96 27.75
N GLU A 95 -19.44 -11.76 28.00
CA GLU A 95 -19.55 -10.66 27.05
C GLU A 95 -18.17 -10.25 26.53
N TYR A 96 -17.15 -10.20 27.39
CA TYR A 96 -15.78 -9.94 26.94
C TYR A 96 -15.23 -11.05 26.06
N GLU A 97 -15.52 -12.31 26.40
CA GLU A 97 -15.13 -13.46 25.56
C GLU A 97 -15.82 -13.44 24.18
N LEU A 98 -17.10 -13.05 24.12
CA LEU A 98 -17.85 -12.90 22.87
C LEU A 98 -17.25 -11.81 21.96
N THR A 99 -16.58 -10.81 22.53
CA THR A 99 -15.83 -9.80 21.76
C THR A 99 -14.46 -10.28 21.26
N GLY A 100 -14.14 -11.56 21.45
CA GLY A 100 -12.86 -12.17 21.08
C GLY A 100 -11.76 -11.98 22.13
N GLY A 101 -12.09 -11.44 23.30
CA GLY A 101 -11.18 -11.39 24.45
C GLY A 101 -10.99 -12.76 25.10
N VAL A 102 -9.91 -12.94 25.85
CA VAL A 102 -9.72 -14.14 26.70
C VAL A 102 -10.00 -13.73 28.14
N ARG A 103 -10.92 -14.44 28.81
CA ARG A 103 -11.28 -14.18 30.20
C ARG A 103 -10.06 -14.23 31.12
N LYS A 104 -10.09 -13.48 32.22
CA LYS A 104 -8.96 -13.42 33.15
C LYS A 104 -8.71 -14.77 33.82
N SER A 105 -9.76 -15.54 34.11
CA SER A 105 -9.73 -16.90 34.64
C SER A 105 -9.05 -17.88 33.68
N ASP A 106 -9.35 -17.75 32.39
CA ASP A 106 -8.96 -18.72 31.36
C ASP A 106 -7.59 -18.37 30.77
N ARG A 107 -7.09 -17.16 31.04
CA ARG A 107 -5.80 -16.68 30.56
C ARG A 107 -4.64 -17.33 31.32
N ILE A 108 -3.99 -18.30 30.68
CA ILE A 108 -2.76 -18.93 31.19
C ILE A 108 -1.56 -17.97 31.01
N ARG A 109 -0.84 -17.67 32.10
CA ARG A 109 0.38 -16.85 32.04
C ARG A 109 1.52 -17.64 31.40
N LYS A 110 2.34 -16.98 30.55
CA LYS A 110 3.51 -17.61 29.91
C LYS A 110 4.44 -18.33 30.90
N ALA A 111 4.69 -17.76 32.08
CA ALA A 111 5.50 -18.38 33.12
C ALA A 111 4.91 -19.69 33.68
N THR A 112 3.58 -19.84 33.63
CA THR A 112 2.89 -21.07 34.00
C THR A 112 3.00 -22.09 32.87
N ILE A 113 2.86 -21.66 31.62
CA ILE A 113 3.06 -22.51 30.44
C ILE A 113 4.48 -23.09 30.41
N THR A 114 5.50 -22.25 30.65
CA THR A 114 6.91 -22.71 30.67
C THR A 114 7.18 -23.70 31.79
N ARG A 115 6.62 -23.47 32.99
CA ARG A 115 6.72 -24.42 34.11
C ARG A 115 6.02 -25.74 33.82
N LEU A 116 4.80 -25.69 33.28
CA LEU A 116 4.05 -26.89 32.89
C LEU A 116 4.81 -27.71 31.83
N LYS A 117 5.45 -27.01 30.88
CA LYS A 117 6.28 -27.65 29.86
C LYS A 117 7.53 -28.29 30.47
N SER A 118 8.28 -27.57 31.31
CA SER A 118 9.47 -28.14 31.97
C SER A 118 9.14 -29.33 32.88
N THR A 119 7.99 -29.29 33.57
CA THR A 119 7.54 -30.42 34.40
C THR A 119 7.09 -31.62 33.58
N ALA A 120 6.59 -31.40 32.35
CA ALA A 120 6.24 -32.47 31.43
C ALA A 120 7.50 -33.11 30.85
N ASP A 121 8.48 -32.29 30.43
CA ASP A 121 9.76 -32.75 29.91
C ASP A 121 10.53 -33.57 30.97
N SER A 122 10.59 -33.11 32.22
CA SER A 122 11.23 -33.87 33.32
C SER A 122 10.52 -35.18 33.67
N LYS A 123 9.22 -35.29 33.39
CA LYS A 123 8.43 -36.51 33.64
C LYS A 123 8.65 -37.54 32.53
N ALA A 124 8.89 -37.09 31.30
CA ALA A 124 9.22 -37.94 30.17
C ALA A 124 10.63 -38.55 30.32
N ASP A 125 11.61 -37.75 30.74
CA ASP A 125 13.00 -38.18 31.00
C ASP A 125 13.12 -39.18 32.16
N ALA A 126 12.17 -39.19 33.11
CA ALA A 126 12.15 -40.09 34.25
C ALA A 126 11.46 -41.45 33.96
N THR A 127 10.91 -41.61 32.76
CA THR A 127 10.20 -42.83 32.32
C THR A 127 10.96 -43.64 31.26
N GLU A 128 12.17 -43.21 30.89
CA GLU A 128 13.18 -43.98 30.14
C GLU A 128 14.26 -44.51 31.10
#